data_AF-A0A3P7JIV9-F1
#
_entry.id   AF-A0A3P7JIV9-F1
#
_cell.length_a   1.000
_cell.length_b   1.000
_cell.length_c   1.000
_cell.angle_alpha   90.00
_cell.angle_beta   90.00
_cell.angle_gamma   90.00
#
_symmetry.space_group_name_H-M   'P 1'
#
loop_
_entity.id
_entity.type
_entity.pdbx_description
1 polymer ?
#
loop_
_entity_poly.entity_id
_entity_poly.type
_entity_poly.pdbx_seq_one_letter_code
_entity_poly.pdbx_strand_id
1 'polypeptide(L)'
;MSYSGYDIEDALVLNKASLDRDQEGIVFAGARIYSKQTMINKHMPVISQESSSPTTQPTTPGSRSIEYKDVSITYKNPLPSYAERVLLTYNDEEAHLIKILLRQTRYQKYCNYAV
;
A
#
# COMPACT_ATOMS: atom_id res chain seq x y z
N MET A 1 21.94 9.00 32.24
CA MET A 1 21.44 9.71 31.04
C MET A 1 19.98 10.03 31.29
N SER A 2 19.67 11.29 31.54
CA SER A 2 18.33 11.81 31.86
C SER A 2 17.49 11.88 30.58
N TYR A 3 16.39 11.15 30.53
CA TYR A 3 15.33 11.35 29.55
C TYR A 3 14.46 12.52 30.05
N SER A 4 14.74 13.73 29.58
CA SER A 4 13.90 14.89 29.83
C SER A 4 12.86 15.04 28.72
N GLY A 5 11.59 14.97 29.10
CA GLY A 5 10.54 15.83 28.53
C GLY A 5 10.13 15.59 27.08
N TYR A 6 9.65 14.39 26.76
CA TYR A 6 8.64 14.27 25.70
C TYR A 6 7.35 13.78 26.34
N ASP A 7 6.29 14.55 26.10
CA ASP A 7 4.94 14.42 26.66
C ASP A 7 4.46 12.97 26.69
N ILE A 8 4.14 12.50 27.91
CA ILE A 8 3.83 11.09 28.22
C ILE A 8 2.34 10.77 27.93
N GLU A 9 1.54 11.78 27.57
CA GLU A 9 0.08 11.72 27.57
C GLU A 9 -0.54 11.14 26.27
N ASP A 10 0.23 10.93 25.20
CA ASP A 10 -0.32 10.44 23.93
C ASP A 10 0.61 9.48 23.15
N ALA A 11 1.34 8.64 23.88
CA ALA A 11 2.27 7.67 23.30
C ALA A 11 1.53 6.50 22.62
N LEU A 12 0.95 6.74 21.44
CA LEU A 12 0.59 5.67 20.53
C LEU A 12 1.87 5.00 20.04
N VAL A 13 2.16 3.82 20.58
CA VAL A 13 3.20 2.91 20.07
C VAL A 13 2.77 2.46 18.67
N LEU A 14 3.04 3.29 17.67
CA LEU A 14 2.76 2.99 16.28
C LEU A 14 3.91 2.17 15.71
N ASN A 15 3.56 1.05 15.09
CA ASN A 15 4.50 0.27 14.30
C ASN A 15 5.12 1.20 13.24
N LYS A 16 6.45 1.33 13.22
CA LYS A 16 7.15 2.16 12.21
C LYS A 16 6.67 1.84 10.78
N ALA A 17 6.28 0.59 10.51
CA ALA A 17 5.79 0.16 9.20
C ALA A 17 4.41 0.73 8.79
N SER A 18 3.59 1.20 9.74
CA SER A 18 2.32 1.87 9.45
C SER A 18 2.47 3.38 9.25
N LEU A 19 3.58 3.98 9.68
CA LEU A 19 3.85 5.41 9.52
C LEU A 19 4.42 5.76 8.13
N ASP A 20 4.95 4.76 7.43
CA ASP A 20 5.52 4.89 6.09
C ASP A 20 4.47 5.04 4.97
N ARG A 21 3.17 5.04 5.32
CA ARG A 21 2.06 5.22 4.37
C ARG A 21 1.19 6.41 4.71
N ASP A 22 0.81 7.11 3.65
CA ASP A 22 -0.12 8.23 3.64
C ASP A 22 -1.53 7.73 3.99
N GLN A 23 -2.39 8.66 4.40
CA GLN A 23 -3.81 8.40 4.69
C GLN A 23 -4.56 7.81 3.48
N GLU A 24 -4.07 8.07 2.27
CA GLU A 24 -4.57 7.56 0.99
C GLU A 24 -4.08 6.13 0.67
N GLY A 25 -3.30 5.49 1.56
CA GLY A 25 -2.79 4.13 1.36
C GLY A 25 -1.62 4.00 0.38
N ILE A 26 -0.95 5.11 0.07
CA ILE A 26 0.26 5.19 -0.77
C ILE A 26 1.48 5.35 0.14
N VAL A 27 2.66 4.89 -0.27
CA VAL A 27 3.90 5.06 0.49
C VAL A 27 4.46 6.48 0.36
N PHE A 28 5.03 7.03 1.43
CA PHE A 28 5.75 8.32 1.40
C PHE A 28 7.05 8.25 0.61
N ALA A 29 7.43 9.35 -0.05
CA ALA A 29 8.80 9.51 -0.55
C ALA A 29 9.79 9.58 0.64
N GLY A 30 10.87 8.82 0.56
CA GLY A 30 11.88 8.63 1.60
C GLY A 30 11.65 7.39 2.48
N ALA A 31 10.47 6.78 2.44
CA ALA A 31 10.13 5.62 3.27
C ALA A 31 10.94 4.38 2.90
N ARG A 32 11.26 3.56 3.91
CA ARG A 32 11.93 2.26 3.73
C ARG A 32 10.89 1.16 3.59
N ILE A 33 10.88 0.49 2.46
CA ILE A 33 9.97 -0.62 2.15
C ILE A 33 10.70 -1.95 2.38
N TYR A 34 10.09 -2.81 3.19
CA TYR A 34 10.55 -4.17 3.45
C TYR A 34 9.89 -5.18 2.50
N SER A 35 10.50 -6.37 2.41
CA SER A 35 9.94 -7.48 1.62
C SER A 35 8.52 -7.81 2.07
N LYS A 36 7.61 -8.06 1.10
CA LYS A 36 6.20 -8.38 1.33
C LYS A 36 5.35 -7.25 1.93
N GLN A 37 5.88 -6.04 2.05
CA GLN A 37 5.12 -4.88 2.52
C GLN A 37 4.30 -4.27 1.37
N THR A 38 3.06 -3.89 1.65
CA THR A 38 2.04 -3.48 0.67
C THR A 38 2.20 -2.06 0.12
N MET A 39 3.09 -1.79 -0.83
CA MET A 39 3.36 -0.44 -1.37
C MET A 39 2.14 0.46 -1.66
N ILE A 40 1.08 -0.08 -2.25
CA ILE A 40 -0.13 0.69 -2.55
C ILE A 40 -1.33 -0.14 -2.13
N ASN A 41 -2.21 0.41 -1.31
CA ASN A 41 -3.49 -0.21 -1.04
C ASN A 41 -4.50 0.23 -2.12
N LYS A 42 -5.03 -0.72 -2.89
CA LYS A 42 -5.97 -0.43 -3.98
C LYS A 42 -7.14 -1.38 -3.92
N HIS A 43 -8.35 -0.84 -3.89
CA HIS A 43 -9.59 -1.61 -3.95
C HIS A 43 -10.23 -1.46 -5.33
N MET A 44 -10.64 -2.57 -5.95
CA MET A 44 -11.45 -2.57 -7.17
C MET A 44 -12.89 -2.93 -6.83
N PRO A 45 -13.89 -2.22 -7.35
CA PRO A 45 -15.28 -2.66 -7.25
C PRO A 45 -15.43 -3.97 -8.05
N VAL A 46 -16.15 -4.94 -7.49
CA VAL A 46 -16.54 -6.14 -8.21
C VAL A 46 -17.67 -5.76 -9.15
N ILE A 47 -17.42 -5.85 -10.46
CA ILE A 47 -18.45 -5.63 -11.47
C ILE A 47 -19.36 -6.86 -11.47
N SER A 48 -20.45 -6.79 -10.71
CA SER A 48 -21.54 -7.75 -10.82
C SER A 48 -22.29 -7.50 -12.12
N GLN A 49 -21.94 -8.20 -13.19
CA GLN A 49 -22.81 -8.28 -14.36
C GLN A 49 -24.08 -9.02 -13.93
N GLU A 50 -25.19 -8.29 -13.86
CA GLU A 50 -26.52 -8.81 -13.59
C GLU A 50 -26.97 -9.72 -14.75
N SER A 51 -26.50 -10.97 -14.74
CA SER A 51 -27.14 -12.06 -15.46
C SER A 51 -28.33 -12.51 -14.63
N SER A 52 -29.48 -11.90 -14.90
CA SER A 52 -30.79 -12.25 -14.36
C SER A 52 -30.99 -13.77 -14.21
N SER A 53 -31.19 -14.24 -12.99
CA SER A 53 -32.09 -15.36 -12.73
C SER A 53 -33.02 -14.97 -11.57
N PRO A 54 -34.35 -14.94 -11.78
CA PRO A 54 -35.29 -14.51 -10.77
C PRO A 54 -35.65 -15.71 -9.91
N THR A 55 -35.06 -15.83 -8.72
CA THR A 55 -35.62 -16.73 -7.70
C THR A 55 -35.97 -15.91 -6.47
N THR A 56 -37.23 -15.48 -6.49
CA THR A 56 -38.13 -15.16 -5.38
C THR A 56 -37.51 -15.18 -3.98
N GLN A 57 -37.11 -14.00 -3.49
CA GLN A 57 -37.21 -13.66 -2.08
C GLN A 57 -37.48 -12.15 -1.92
N PRO A 58 -38.44 -11.73 -1.08
CA PRO A 58 -38.76 -10.33 -0.89
C PRO A 58 -37.79 -9.72 0.13
N THR A 59 -36.79 -8.98 -0.33
CA THR A 59 -35.89 -8.21 0.54
C THR A 59 -35.87 -6.74 0.12
N THR A 60 -36.39 -5.93 1.03
CA THR A 60 -36.27 -4.50 1.29
C THR A 60 -35.50 -3.62 0.28
N PRO A 61 -36.11 -2.54 -0.26
CA PRO A 61 -35.44 -1.62 -1.16
C PRO A 61 -34.54 -0.67 -0.36
N GLY A 62 -33.21 -0.76 -0.49
CA GLY A 62 -32.35 0.26 0.12
C GLY A 62 -30.84 0.03 0.19
N SER A 63 -30.32 -1.19 0.01
CA SER A 63 -28.88 -1.43 0.15
C SER A 63 -28.29 -2.09 -1.09
N ARG A 64 -27.86 -1.27 -2.06
CA ARG A 64 -26.88 -1.72 -3.06
C ARG A 64 -25.51 -1.60 -2.40
N SER A 65 -25.05 -2.63 -1.70
CA SER A 65 -23.69 -2.70 -1.21
C SER A 65 -22.76 -3.00 -2.39
N ILE A 66 -21.97 -2.01 -2.83
CA ILE A 66 -20.88 -2.23 -3.79
C ILE A 66 -19.82 -3.08 -3.07
N GLU A 67 -19.60 -4.30 -3.54
CA GLU A 67 -18.55 -5.17 -3.02
C GLU A 67 -17.20 -4.76 -3.61
N TYR A 68 -16.19 -4.59 -2.75
CA TYR A 68 -14.84 -4.23 -3.14
C TYR A 68 -13.89 -5.39 -2.91
N LYS A 69 -13.06 -5.70 -3.91
CA LYS A 69 -11.95 -6.64 -3.80
C LYS A 69 -10.64 -5.88 -3.58
N ASP A 70 -9.80 -6.39 -2.68
CA ASP A 70 -8.44 -5.88 -2.50
C ASP A 70 -7.51 -6.30 -3.67
N VAL A 71 -6.78 -5.33 -4.18
CA VAL A 71 -5.83 -5.37 -5.31
C VAL A 71 -4.55 -4.64 -4.91
N SER A 72 -4.20 -4.77 -3.65
CA SER A 72 -3.05 -4.13 -3.09
C SER A 72 -1.75 -4.58 -3.77
N ILE A 73 -0.85 -3.62 -3.98
CA ILE A 73 0.42 -3.81 -4.68
C ILE A 73 1.51 -3.99 -3.63
N THR A 74 2.08 -5.18 -3.60
CA THR A 74 3.08 -5.58 -2.59
C THR A 74 4.49 -5.60 -3.15
N TYR A 75 5.46 -5.19 -2.32
CA TYR A 75 6.87 -5.22 -2.66
C TYR A 75 7.42 -6.65 -2.67
N LYS A 76 8.00 -7.08 -3.79
CA LYS A 76 8.37 -8.48 -4.02
C LYS A 76 9.83 -8.82 -3.68
N ASN A 77 10.74 -7.85 -3.70
CA ASN A 77 12.16 -8.18 -3.54
C ASN A 77 12.47 -8.53 -2.08
N PRO A 78 13.44 -9.42 -1.83
CA PRO A 78 13.83 -9.82 -0.48
C PRO A 78 14.63 -8.73 0.27
N LEU A 79 15.26 -7.81 -0.46
CA LEU A 79 16.10 -6.76 0.12
C LEU A 79 15.29 -5.47 0.30
N PRO A 80 15.50 -4.74 1.41
CA PRO A 80 14.79 -3.48 1.63
C PRO A 80 15.19 -2.44 0.56
N SER A 81 14.21 -1.65 0.12
CA SER A 81 14.42 -0.53 -0.80
C SER A 81 13.77 0.73 -0.27
N TYR A 82 14.27 1.88 -0.72
CA TYR A 82 13.69 3.18 -0.37
C TYR A 82 12.81 3.67 -1.52
N ALA A 83 11.62 4.16 -1.20
CA ALA A 83 10.85 4.95 -2.14
C ALA A 83 11.53 6.31 -2.27
N GLU A 84 12.03 6.67 -3.44
CA GLU A 84 12.71 7.95 -3.64
C GLU A 84 11.73 9.01 -4.14
N ARG A 85 10.88 8.63 -5.10
CA ARG A 85 9.89 9.52 -5.70
C ARG A 85 8.58 8.77 -5.89
N VAL A 86 7.49 9.44 -5.56
CA VAL A 86 6.13 8.95 -5.71
C VAL A 86 5.40 9.98 -6.56
N LEU A 87 4.94 9.55 -7.73
CA LEU A 87 4.30 10.41 -8.71
C LEU A 87 2.86 9.94 -8.92
N LEU A 88 1.94 10.88 -8.78
CA LEU A 88 0.56 10.75 -9.23
C LEU A 88 0.44 11.47 -10.58
N THR A 89 -0.06 10.77 -11.59
CA THR A 89 -0.30 11.34 -12.92
C THR A 89 -1.67 10.94 -13.40
N TYR A 90 -2.28 11.77 -14.23
CA TYR A 90 -3.53 11.48 -14.92
C TYR A 90 -3.24 11.40 -16.42
N ASN A 91 -3.91 10.47 -17.11
CA ASN A 91 -3.96 10.46 -18.56
C ASN A 91 -5.06 11.41 -19.05
N ASP A 92 -5.09 11.70 -20.36
CA ASP A 92 -6.15 12.48 -21.00
C ASP A 92 -7.52 11.77 -20.94
N GLU A 93 -7.52 10.44 -20.77
CA GLU A 93 -8.71 9.60 -20.54
C GLU A 93 -9.11 9.50 -19.05
N GLU A 94 -8.67 10.44 -18.20
CA GLU A 94 -8.94 10.48 -16.75
C GLU A 94 -8.43 9.26 -15.95
N ALA A 95 -7.62 8.40 -16.57
CA ALA A 95 -7.00 7.25 -15.89
C ALA A 95 -5.87 7.71 -14.95
N HIS A 96 -5.99 7.39 -13.66
CA HIS A 96 -4.95 7.67 -12.67
C HIS A 96 -3.81 6.64 -12.71
N LEU A 97 -2.58 7.12 -12.81
CA LEU A 97 -1.34 6.35 -12.85
C LEU A 97 -0.47 6.74 -11.65
N ILE A 98 -0.10 5.74 -10.84
CA ILE A 98 0.82 5.91 -9.71
C ILE A 98 2.15 5.28 -10.09
N LYS A 99 3.22 6.08 -10.10
CA LYS A 99 4.59 5.62 -10.38
C LYS A 99 5.45 5.82 -9.14
N ILE A 100 6.10 4.76 -8.67
CA ILE A 100 7.01 4.80 -7.52
C ILE A 100 8.41 4.43 -7.99
N LEU A 101 9.37 5.34 -7.82
CA LEU A 101 10.78 5.08 -8.06
C LEU A 101 11.38 4.46 -6.80
N LEU A 102 11.84 3.21 -6.92
CA LEU A 102 12.50 2.49 -5.84
C LEU A 102 14.02 2.52 -6.04
N ARG A 103 14.73 2.88 -4.98
CA ARG A 103 16.19 2.87 -4.93
C ARG A 103 16.67 1.79 -3.96
N GLN A 104 17.57 0.94 -4.45
CA GLN A 104 18.24 -0.06 -3.63
C GLN A 104 19.72 0.29 -3.50
N THR A 105 20.21 0.40 -2.28
CA THR A 105 21.65 0.52 -2.04
C THR A 105 22.22 -0.88 -1.88
N ARG A 106 22.95 -1.37 -2.89
CA ARG A 106 23.71 -2.62 -2.80
C ARG A 106 25.19 -2.30 -2.62
N TYR A 107 25.77 -2.79 -1.55
CA TYR A 107 27.21 -2.77 -1.34
C TYR A 107 27.81 -3.98 -2.04
N GLN A 108 28.94 -3.79 -2.72
CA GLN A 108 29.67 -4.88 -3.36
C GLN A 108 30.22 -5.80 -2.26
N LYS A 109 29.54 -6.92 -1.98
CA LYS A 109 30.21 -8.02 -1.29
C LYS A 109 31.11 -8.70 -2.30
N TYR A 110 32.42 -8.71 -2.04
CA TYR A 110 33.33 -9.63 -2.72
C TYR A 110 32.77 -11.04 -2.58
N CYS A 111 32.61 -11.71 -3.72
CA CYS A 111 32.11 -13.08 -3.80
C CYS A 111 33.11 -14.02 -3.12
N ASN A 112 32.96 -14.26 -1.82
CA ASN A 112 33.64 -15.34 -1.12
C ASN A 112 32.65 -16.49 -0.96
N TYR A 113 32.32 -17.18 -2.05
CA TYR A 113 31.78 -18.55 -2.03
C TYR A 113 31.94 -19.15 -3.44
N ALA A 114 33.18 -19.54 -3.74
CA ALA A 114 33.46 -20.64 -4.66
C ALA A 114 34.33 -21.62 -3.87
N VAL A 115 33.68 -22.58 -3.23
CA VAL A 115 34.25 -23.85 -2.78
C VAL A 115 33.53 -24.93 -3.58
#